data_AF-A0A942AAW5-F1
#
_entry.id   AF-A0A942AAW5-F1
#
_cell.length_a   1.000
_cell.length_b   1.000
_cell.length_c   1.000
_cell.angle_alpha   90.00
_cell.angle_beta   90.00
_cell.angle_gamma   90.00
#
_symmetry.space_group_name_H-M   'P 1'
#
loop_
_entity.id
_entity.type
_entity.pdbx_description
1 polymer ?
#
loop_
_entity_poly.entity_id
_entity_poly.type
_entity_poly.pdbx_seq_one_letter_code
_entity_poly.pdbx_strand_id
1 'polypeptide(L)'
;MNYYYTEITNQNVNKWQALEHLIKELNIKTEETIAIGDNVNDIQMIKNAGLGIAMDNSADYIKQYADYITTDNNLDGVAEAINKYIE
;
A
#
# COMPACT_ATOMS: atom_id res chain seq x y z
N MET A 1 -8.47 -5.52 13.28
CA MET A 1 -8.52 -6.74 12.44
C MET A 1 -7.61 -7.81 13.05
N ASN A 2 -7.99 -9.08 13.06
CA ASN A 2 -7.15 -10.20 13.51
C ASN A 2 -6.82 -11.09 12.31
N TYR A 3 -5.53 -11.40 12.10
CA TYR A 3 -5.08 -12.28 11.03
C TYR A 3 -4.96 -13.72 11.53
N TYR A 4 -5.51 -14.68 10.78
CA TYR A 4 -5.49 -16.12 11.11
C TYR A 4 -4.57 -16.93 10.20
N TYR A 5 -3.69 -16.26 9.46
CA TYR A 5 -2.76 -16.87 8.52
C TYR A 5 -1.40 -16.18 8.62
N THR A 6 -0.39 -16.81 8.04
CA THR A 6 0.95 -16.23 7.91
C THR A 6 1.45 -16.42 6.49
N GLU A 7 2.17 -15.42 5.98
CA GLU A 7 2.83 -15.49 4.69
C GLU A 7 4.31 -15.75 4.92
N ILE A 8 4.84 -16.77 4.22
CA ILE A 8 6.25 -17.13 4.28
C ILE A 8 6.79 -17.01 2.85
N THR A 9 7.68 -16.06 2.66
CA THR A 9 8.35 -15.81 1.38
C THR A 9 9.86 -15.93 1.53
N ASN A 10 10.59 -15.86 0.41
CA ASN A 10 12.03 -15.68 0.47
C ASN A 10 12.36 -14.35 1.17
N GLN A 11 13.42 -14.32 1.98
CA GLN A 11 13.84 -13.12 2.73
C GLN A 11 14.07 -11.88 1.85
N ASN A 12 14.38 -12.09 0.57
CA ASN A 12 14.64 -11.03 -0.41
C ASN A 12 13.42 -10.75 -1.30
N VAL A 13 12.20 -11.13 -0.89
CA VAL A 13 10.96 -10.94 -1.67
C VAL A 13 9.86 -10.32 -0.81
N ASN A 14 9.37 -9.16 -1.23
CA ASN A 14 8.16 -8.51 -0.76
C ASN A 14 7.47 -7.74 -1.91
N LYS A 15 6.26 -7.22 -1.66
CA LYS A 15 5.49 -6.46 -2.67
C LYS A 15 6.22 -5.21 -3.17
N TRP A 16 6.93 -4.50 -2.29
CA TRP A 16 7.68 -3.30 -2.68
C TRP A 16 8.78 -3.60 -3.70
N GLN A 17 9.54 -4.68 -3.50
CA GLN A 17 10.61 -5.04 -4.45
C GLN A 17 10.07 -5.37 -5.85
N ALA A 18 8.86 -5.93 -5.94
CA ALA A 18 8.19 -6.13 -7.21
C ALA A 18 7.77 -4.80 -7.85
N LEU A 19 7.28 -3.84 -7.06
CA LEU A 19 6.97 -2.49 -7.53
C LEU A 19 8.23 -1.72 -7.95
N GLU A 20 9.33 -1.80 -7.22
CA GLU A 20 10.62 -1.18 -7.61
C GLU A 20 11.09 -1.65 -8.98
N HIS A 21 10.91 -2.94 -9.26
CA HIS A 21 11.21 -3.49 -10.58
C HIS A 21 10.32 -2.84 -11.66
N LEU A 22 9.01 -2.78 -11.46
CA LEU A 22 8.07 -2.14 -12.39
C LEU A 22 8.32 -0.64 -12.55
N ILE A 23 8.59 0.08 -11.47
CA ILE A 23 8.93 1.52 -11.46
C ILE A 23 10.11 1.77 -12.40
N LYS A 24 11.16 0.94 -12.28
CA LYS A 24 12.33 1.01 -13.13
C LYS A 24 12.03 0.67 -14.60
N GLU A 25 11.26 -0.40 -14.84
CA GLU A 25 10.92 -0.82 -16.21
C GLU A 25 10.05 0.19 -16.94
N LEU A 26 9.14 0.85 -16.22
CA LEU A 26 8.25 1.88 -16.75
C LEU A 26 8.89 3.26 -16.81
N ASN A 27 10.14 3.41 -16.33
CA ASN A 27 10.88 4.68 -16.27
C ASN A 27 10.08 5.79 -15.56
N ILE A 28 9.39 5.42 -14.47
CA ILE A 28 8.71 6.36 -13.57
C ILE A 28 9.57 6.58 -12.33
N LYS A 29 9.34 7.69 -11.64
CA LYS A 29 10.00 7.97 -10.37
C LYS A 29 9.17 7.43 -9.21
N THR A 30 9.84 7.08 -8.11
CA THR A 30 9.15 6.61 -6.89
C THR A 30 8.11 7.61 -6.39
N GLU A 31 8.43 8.91 -6.44
CA GLU A 31 7.50 9.99 -6.06
C GLU A 31 6.25 10.10 -6.95
N GLU A 32 6.22 9.43 -8.10
CA GLU A 32 5.06 9.38 -9.01
C GLU A 32 4.16 8.17 -8.73
N THR A 33 4.36 7.47 -7.60
CA THR A 33 3.60 6.25 -7.24
C THR A 33 2.68 6.46 -6.05
N ILE A 34 1.49 5.85 -6.13
CA ILE A 34 0.56 5.69 -5.02
C ILE A 34 0.44 4.18 -4.72
N ALA A 35 0.66 3.77 -3.47
CA ALA A 35 0.42 2.39 -3.03
C ALA A 35 -0.71 2.35 -2.00
N ILE A 36 -1.74 1.55 -2.26
CA ILE A 36 -2.90 1.37 -1.38
C ILE A 36 -2.89 -0.07 -0.86
N GLY A 37 -2.97 -0.26 0.45
CA GLY A 37 -3.00 -1.60 1.05
C GLY A 37 -3.68 -1.64 2.41
N ASP A 38 -3.83 -2.84 2.96
CA ASP A 38 -4.56 -3.04 4.22
C ASP A 38 -3.93 -4.08 5.17
N ASN A 39 -2.79 -4.65 4.77
CA ASN A 39 -2.22 -5.82 5.42
C ASN A 39 -0.72 -5.67 5.74
N VAL A 40 -0.18 -6.61 6.51
CA VAL A 40 1.22 -6.64 6.94
C VAL A 40 2.18 -6.71 5.75
N ASN A 41 1.83 -7.51 4.75
CA ASN A 41 2.64 -7.65 3.54
C ASN A 41 2.61 -6.38 2.65
N ASP A 42 1.73 -5.42 2.94
CA ASP A 42 1.65 -4.12 2.26
C ASP A 42 2.52 -3.04 2.91
N ILE A 43 2.97 -3.24 4.16
CA ILE A 43 3.68 -2.22 4.94
C ILE A 43 4.86 -1.63 4.16
N GLN A 44 5.65 -2.47 3.48
CA GLN A 44 6.82 -1.99 2.74
C GLN A 44 6.42 -1.14 1.53
N MET A 45 5.35 -1.51 0.79
CA MET A 45 4.93 -0.71 -0.36
C MET A 45 4.25 0.59 0.06
N ILE A 46 3.47 0.57 1.15
CA ILE A 46 2.86 1.78 1.72
C ILE A 46 3.95 2.76 2.16
N LYS A 47 4.97 2.30 2.89
CA LYS A 47 6.05 3.17 3.39
C LYS A 47 6.89 3.84 2.31
N ASN A 48 7.11 3.13 1.22
CA ASN A 48 8.16 3.50 0.26
C ASN A 48 7.61 4.15 -1.02
N ALA A 49 6.31 4.06 -1.28
CA ALA A 49 5.67 4.76 -2.38
C ALA A 49 5.78 6.29 -2.20
N GLY A 50 5.60 7.03 -3.30
CA GLY A 50 5.51 8.49 -3.25
C GLY A 50 4.36 8.99 -2.37
N LEU A 51 3.25 8.23 -2.36
CA LEU A 51 2.14 8.38 -1.43
C LEU A 51 1.67 6.99 -0.97
N GLY A 52 1.86 6.71 0.32
CA GLY A 52 1.38 5.49 0.97
C GLY A 52 -0.02 5.67 1.55
N ILE A 53 -0.95 4.77 1.20
CA ILE A 53 -2.33 4.80 1.68
C ILE A 53 -2.69 3.49 2.37
N ALA A 54 -3.23 3.59 3.58
CA ALA A 54 -3.85 2.47 4.28
C ALA A 54 -5.39 2.56 4.20
N MET A 55 -6.07 1.42 4.07
CA MET A 55 -7.54 1.37 4.14
C MET A 55 -8.03 1.50 5.60
N ASP A 56 -9.25 2.00 5.84
CA ASP A 56 -9.76 2.13 7.22
C ASP A 56 -10.00 0.77 7.90
N ASN A 57 -10.22 -0.31 7.16
CA ASN A 57 -10.35 -1.65 7.73
C ASN A 57 -9.01 -2.28 8.16
N SER A 58 -7.87 -1.63 7.88
CA SER A 58 -6.53 -2.11 8.25
C SER A 58 -6.35 -2.19 9.76
N ALA A 59 -5.46 -3.05 10.23
CA ALA A 59 -5.04 -3.01 11.63
C ALA A 59 -4.32 -1.68 11.96
N ASP A 60 -4.50 -1.17 13.19
CA ASP A 60 -3.98 0.15 13.58
C ASP A 60 -2.47 0.29 13.39
N TYR A 61 -1.70 -0.78 13.64
CA TYR A 61 -0.25 -0.77 13.44
C TYR A 61 0.17 -0.74 11.97
N ILE A 62 -0.73 -0.98 11.02
CA ILE A 62 -0.47 -0.81 9.58
C ILE A 62 -0.72 0.66 9.22
N LYS A 63 -1.83 1.24 9.71
CA LYS A 63 -2.22 2.63 9.47
C LYS A 63 -1.13 3.64 9.85
N GLN A 64 -0.33 3.36 10.88
CA GLN A 64 0.77 4.23 11.31
C GLN A 64 1.87 4.46 10.26
N TYR A 65 1.91 3.64 9.21
CA TYR A 65 2.92 3.70 8.16
C TYR A 65 2.47 4.42 6.90
N ALA A 66 1.20 4.80 6.84
CA ALA A 66 0.62 5.49 5.69
C ALA A 66 0.65 7.00 5.86
N ASP A 67 0.80 7.72 4.75
CA ASP A 67 0.65 9.17 4.68
C ASP A 67 -0.83 9.57 4.72
N TYR A 68 -1.71 8.67 4.28
CA TYR A 68 -3.15 8.85 4.27
C TYR A 68 -3.91 7.58 4.63
N ILE A 69 -5.05 7.74 5.30
CA ILE A 69 -5.99 6.65 5.57
C ILE A 69 -7.25 6.93 4.77
N THR A 70 -7.54 6.08 3.80
CA THR A 70 -8.80 6.13 3.02
C THR A 70 -9.93 5.38 3.73
N THR A 71 -11.15 5.38 3.19
CA THR A 71 -12.30 4.68 3.77
C THR A 71 -12.13 3.15 3.75
N ASP A 72 -13.07 2.46 4.39
CA ASP A 72 -13.15 0.99 4.40
C ASP A 72 -13.33 0.43 2.99
N ASN A 73 -12.86 -0.79 2.75
CA ASN A 73 -13.03 -1.46 1.46
C ASN A 73 -14.51 -1.68 1.07
N ASN A 74 -15.42 -1.78 2.04
CA ASN A 74 -16.87 -1.84 1.83
C ASN A 74 -17.51 -0.46 1.59
N LEU A 75 -16.72 0.62 1.67
CA LEU A 75 -17.11 2.01 1.43
C LEU A 75 -16.23 2.63 0.33
N ASP A 76 -15.82 1.81 -0.64
CA ASP A 76 -15.10 2.22 -1.86
C ASP A 76 -13.78 2.99 -1.63
N GLY A 77 -13.01 2.67 -0.58
CA GLY A 77 -11.79 3.42 -0.24
C GLY A 77 -10.75 3.54 -1.37
N VAL A 78 -10.58 2.51 -2.20
CA VAL A 78 -9.70 2.63 -3.37
C VAL A 78 -10.19 3.73 -4.33
N ALA A 79 -11.51 3.81 -4.58
CA ALA A 79 -12.08 4.84 -5.44
C ALA A 79 -12.00 6.23 -4.81
N GLU A 80 -12.23 6.36 -3.50
CA GLU A 80 -12.05 7.63 -2.78
C GLU A 80 -10.62 8.16 -2.92
N ALA A 81 -9.63 7.30 -2.71
CA ALA A 81 -8.22 7.66 -2.88
C ALA A 81 -7.90 8.11 -4.31
N ILE A 82 -8.38 7.39 -5.33
CA ILE A 82 -8.17 7.77 -6.73
C ILE A 82 -8.79 9.14 -7.04
N ASN A 83 -10.05 9.35 -6.67
CA ASN A 83 -10.77 10.60 -6.91
C ASN A 83 -10.13 11.80 -6.20
N LYS A 84 -9.40 11.56 -5.11
CA LYS A 84 -8.76 12.62 -4.32
C LYS A 84 -7.39 13.04 -4.84
N TYR A 85 -6.62 12.09 -5.37
CA TYR A 85 -5.21 12.29 -5.70
C TYR A 85 -4.90 12.26 -7.20
N ILE A 86 -5.83 11.79 -8.04
CA ILE A 86 -5.63 11.64 -9.49
C ILE A 86 -6.64 12.44 -10.32
N GLU A 87 -7.92 12.47 -9.92
CA GLU A 87 -8.99 13.21 -10.61
C GLU A 87 -9.11 14.67 -10.12
#